data_AF-A0A6J4KZG1-F1
#
_entry.id   AF-A0A6J4KZG1-F1
#
_cell.length_a   1.000
_cell.length_b   1.000
_cell.length_c   1.000
_cell.angle_alpha   90.00
_cell.angle_beta   90.00
_cell.angle_gamma   90.00
#
_symmetry.space_group_name_H-M   'P 1'
#
loop_
_entity.id
_entity.type
_entity.pdbx_description
1 polymer ?
#
loop_
_entity_poly.entity_id
_entity_poly.type
_entity_poly.pdbx_seq_one_letter_code
_entity_poly.pdbx_strand_id
1 'polypeptide(L)'
;MARGDYVLTYYAKGFHYVARVLAPYHEPALATRIWGTSEDTGNTWEYMYFLSRPVKIDAPVDRLAASLGLQPSSLMYQGFNRIGGKNRQAILDSHGSVQDFANWLIGYEGRGVAPDFRIAGPTPKATDLEEPDEPKRKKTEVYRILRDTLLARKLKELHGNRC
;
A
#
# COMPACT_ATOMS: atom_id res chain seq x y z
N MET A 1 12.30 -3.72 -0.91
CA MET A 1 11.64 -3.03 -2.04
C MET A 1 12.05 -1.57 -2.05
N ALA A 2 12.05 -0.94 -3.21
CA ALA A 2 12.33 0.47 -3.38
C ALA A 2 11.06 1.26 -3.73
N ARG A 3 11.15 2.58 -3.61
CA ARG A 3 10.14 3.49 -4.12
C ARG A 3 9.87 3.20 -5.59
N GLY A 4 8.61 3.06 -5.95
CA GLY A 4 8.15 2.78 -7.31
C GLY A 4 7.87 1.32 -7.61
N ASP A 5 8.31 0.38 -6.76
CA ASP A 5 7.97 -1.05 -6.88
C ASP A 5 6.45 -1.27 -6.75
N TYR A 6 5.96 -2.38 -7.30
CA TYR A 6 4.56 -2.80 -7.17
C TYR A 6 4.43 -3.94 -6.17
N VAL A 7 3.35 -3.90 -5.40
CA VAL A 7 2.97 -4.93 -4.41
C VAL A 7 1.64 -5.52 -4.83
N LEU A 8 1.59 -6.86 -4.88
CA LEU A 8 0.37 -7.62 -5.12
C LEU A 8 -0.05 -8.31 -3.84
N THR A 9 -1.33 -8.20 -3.48
CA THR A 9 -1.89 -8.88 -2.31
C THR A 9 -2.54 -10.19 -2.75
N TYR A 10 -2.00 -11.29 -2.22
CA TYR A 10 -2.42 -12.65 -2.55
C TYR A 10 -3.16 -13.29 -1.38
N TYR A 11 -4.36 -13.82 -1.63
CA TYR A 11 -5.09 -14.71 -0.72
C TYR A 11 -6.18 -15.45 -1.50
N ALA A 12 -6.76 -16.50 -0.91
CA ALA A 12 -7.85 -17.27 -1.53
C ALA A 12 -7.59 -17.66 -3.00
N LYS A 13 -6.35 -18.07 -3.32
CA LYS A 13 -5.90 -18.46 -4.67
C LYS A 13 -6.09 -17.38 -5.75
N GLY A 14 -5.96 -16.11 -5.37
CA GLY A 14 -6.05 -14.98 -6.29
C GLY A 14 -5.24 -13.78 -5.80
N PHE A 15 -4.93 -12.88 -6.73
CA PHE A 15 -4.47 -11.53 -6.42
C PHE A 15 -5.66 -10.59 -6.39
N HIS A 16 -5.78 -9.82 -5.32
CA HIS A 16 -6.96 -9.00 -5.03
C HIS A 16 -6.67 -7.52 -5.00
N TYR A 17 -5.40 -7.13 -4.83
CA TYR A 17 -5.01 -5.73 -4.81
C TYR A 17 -3.66 -5.52 -5.46
N VAL A 18 -3.52 -4.36 -6.11
CA VAL A 18 -2.25 -3.80 -6.58
C VAL A 18 -2.02 -2.47 -5.88
N ALA A 19 -0.82 -2.26 -5.37
CA ALA A 19 -0.38 -0.97 -4.85
C ALA A 19 1.06 -0.67 -5.29
N ARG A 20 1.44 0.61 -5.25
CA ARG A 20 2.80 1.05 -5.57
C ARG A 20 3.50 1.54 -4.31
N VAL A 21 4.76 1.16 -4.12
CA VAL A 21 5.58 1.59 -2.98
C VAL A 21 5.91 3.07 -3.12
N LEU A 22 5.47 3.87 -2.16
CA LEU A 22 5.73 5.32 -2.10
C LEU A 22 7.03 5.63 -1.38
N ALA A 23 7.29 4.93 -0.27
CA ALA A 23 8.51 5.06 0.50
C ALA A 23 8.76 3.80 1.35
N PRO A 24 10.01 3.30 1.40
CA PRO A 24 10.44 2.38 2.45
C PRO A 24 10.71 3.16 3.74
N TYR A 25 10.49 2.52 4.89
CA TYR A 25 10.80 3.06 6.19
C TYR A 25 11.34 1.94 7.09
N HIS A 26 12.49 2.18 7.72
CA HIS A 26 13.16 1.21 8.59
C HIS A 26 13.37 1.87 9.95
N GLU A 27 12.61 1.43 10.93
CA GLU A 27 12.69 1.93 12.31
C GLU A 27 12.29 0.78 13.25
N PRO A 28 13.25 -0.09 13.62
CA PRO A 28 12.96 -1.29 14.41
C PRO A 28 12.25 -0.98 15.74
N ALA A 29 12.60 0.13 16.40
CA ALA A 29 11.99 0.49 17.68
C ALA A 29 10.53 0.90 17.55
N LEU A 30 10.13 1.49 16.42
CA LEU A 30 8.72 1.75 16.11
C LEU A 30 8.02 0.44 15.71
N ALA A 31 8.67 -0.36 14.86
CA ALA A 31 8.15 -1.62 14.36
C ALA A 31 7.76 -2.58 15.50
N THR A 32 8.64 -2.76 16.49
CA THR A 32 8.36 -3.53 17.70
C THR A 32 7.15 -3.01 18.47
N ARG A 33 6.90 -1.70 18.49
CA ARG A 33 5.73 -1.14 19.20
C ARG A 33 4.43 -1.37 18.45
N ILE A 34 4.46 -1.38 17.11
CA ILE A 34 3.26 -1.58 16.28
C ILE A 34 2.94 -3.08 16.17
N TRP A 35 3.96 -3.90 15.97
CA TRP A 35 3.81 -5.31 15.59
C TRP A 35 4.19 -6.30 16.70
N GLY A 36 4.82 -5.83 17.77
CA GLY A 36 5.42 -6.68 18.78
C GLY A 36 6.66 -7.41 18.27
N THR A 37 7.05 -8.44 19.00
CA THR A 37 8.11 -9.39 18.64
C THR A 37 7.50 -10.78 18.51
N SER A 38 8.03 -11.57 17.59
CA SER A 38 7.76 -13.01 17.52
C SER A 38 8.15 -13.67 18.83
N GLU A 39 7.25 -14.47 19.41
CA GLU A 39 7.54 -15.25 20.62
C GLU A 39 8.65 -16.29 20.37
N ASP A 40 8.64 -16.90 19.17
CA ASP A 40 9.60 -17.94 18.80
C ASP A 40 11.02 -17.40 18.54
N THR A 41 11.14 -16.24 17.89
CA THR A 41 12.44 -15.73 17.40
C THR A 41 12.91 -14.46 18.10
N GLY A 42 12.05 -13.79 18.87
CA GLY A 42 12.32 -12.48 19.45
C GLY A 42 12.40 -11.34 18.42
N ASN A 43 12.29 -11.63 17.13
CA ASN A 43 12.43 -10.64 16.06
C ASN A 43 11.11 -9.91 15.83
N THR A 44 11.21 -8.66 15.38
CA THR A 44 10.08 -7.93 14.79
C THR A 44 10.24 -7.92 13.28
N TRP A 45 9.14 -7.76 12.55
CA TRP A 45 9.26 -7.24 11.20
C TRP A 45 9.86 -5.85 11.34
N GLU A 46 10.90 -5.45 10.63
CA GLU A 46 11.52 -4.12 10.86
C GLU A 46 11.25 -3.13 9.74
N TYR A 47 10.84 -3.64 8.58
CA TYR A 47 10.61 -2.87 7.36
C TYR A 47 9.15 -2.52 7.20
N MET A 48 8.86 -1.22 7.22
CA MET A 48 7.56 -0.62 6.91
C MET A 48 7.58 -0.06 5.49
N TYR A 49 6.44 -0.12 4.81
CA TYR A 49 6.28 0.44 3.48
C TYR A 49 5.02 1.30 3.42
N PHE A 50 5.17 2.52 2.93
CA PHE A 50 4.03 3.35 2.55
C PHE A 50 3.63 2.96 1.13
N LEU A 51 2.37 2.59 0.96
CA LEU A 51 1.81 2.17 -0.32
C LEU A 51 0.84 3.22 -0.84
N SER A 52 0.69 3.30 -2.17
CA SER A 52 -0.46 3.98 -2.76
C SER A 52 -1.75 3.33 -2.27
N ARG A 53 -2.87 4.04 -2.41
CA ARG A 53 -4.20 3.45 -2.18
C ARG A 53 -4.28 2.13 -2.97
N PRO A 54 -4.52 0.98 -2.31
CA PRO A 54 -4.63 -0.30 -3.01
C PRO A 54 -5.80 -0.27 -3.99
N VAL A 55 -5.53 -0.65 -5.23
CA VAL A 55 -6.55 -0.80 -6.27
C VAL A 55 -7.02 -2.24 -6.26
N LYS A 56 -8.33 -2.45 -6.08
CA LYS A 56 -8.91 -3.79 -6.09
C LYS A 56 -8.86 -4.36 -7.50
N ILE A 57 -8.46 -5.62 -7.60
CA ILE A 57 -8.45 -6.41 -8.83
C ILE A 57 -9.12 -7.76 -8.57
N ASP A 58 -9.54 -8.42 -9.63
CA ASP A 58 -9.99 -9.82 -9.59
C ASP A 58 -9.11 -10.64 -10.53
N ALA A 59 -8.00 -11.15 -9.99
CA ALA A 59 -7.05 -11.96 -10.74
C ALA A 59 -6.88 -13.34 -10.11
N PRO A 60 -7.80 -14.29 -10.40
CA PRO A 60 -7.63 -15.69 -10.03
C PRO A 60 -6.32 -16.26 -10.58
N VAL A 61 -5.59 -17.01 -9.76
CA VAL A 61 -4.25 -17.51 -10.12
C VAL A 61 -4.27 -18.34 -11.40
N ASP A 62 -5.28 -19.18 -11.58
CA ASP A 62 -5.36 -20.07 -12.75
C ASP A 62 -5.47 -19.26 -14.04
N ARG A 63 -6.27 -18.18 -14.03
CA ARG A 63 -6.43 -17.29 -15.19
C ARG A 63 -5.16 -16.50 -15.46
N LEU A 64 -4.56 -15.95 -14.41
CA LEU A 64 -3.33 -15.16 -14.53
C LEU A 64 -2.14 -16.01 -14.99
N ALA A 65 -2.02 -17.24 -14.48
CA ALA A 65 -0.99 -18.16 -14.90
C ALA A 65 -1.16 -18.54 -16.37
N ALA A 66 -2.40 -18.82 -16.81
CA ALA A 66 -2.69 -19.11 -18.21
C ALA A 66 -2.34 -17.94 -19.13
N SER A 67 -2.65 -16.69 -18.75
CA SER A 67 -2.32 -15.51 -19.57
C SER A 67 -0.81 -15.26 -19.68
N LEU A 68 -0.02 -15.72 -18.71
CA LEU A 68 1.43 -15.59 -18.69
C LEU A 68 2.16 -16.85 -19.20
N GLY A 69 1.44 -17.89 -19.64
CA GLY A 69 2.04 -19.17 -20.04
C GLY A 69 2.74 -19.92 -18.90
N LEU A 70 2.30 -19.70 -17.66
CA LEU A 70 2.88 -20.26 -16.45
C LEU A 70 1.98 -21.36 -15.83
N GLN A 71 2.58 -22.16 -14.95
CA GLN A 71 1.82 -23.09 -14.11
C GLN A 71 1.23 -22.34 -12.90
N PRO A 72 -0.05 -22.59 -12.51
CA PRO A 72 -0.69 -21.93 -11.36
C PRO A 72 0.12 -22.00 -10.07
N SER A 73 0.72 -23.17 -9.79
CA SER A 73 1.57 -23.40 -8.60
C SER A 73 2.77 -22.46 -8.51
N SER A 74 3.26 -21.93 -9.64
CA SER A 74 4.38 -20.99 -9.65
C SER A 74 3.99 -19.58 -9.20
N LEU A 75 2.70 -19.23 -9.21
CA LEU A 75 2.17 -17.94 -8.77
C LEU A 75 1.48 -18.03 -7.40
N MET A 76 1.62 -19.14 -6.70
CA MET A 76 1.16 -19.29 -5.31
C MET A 76 2.26 -18.79 -4.37
N TYR A 77 2.01 -17.65 -3.72
CA TYR A 77 2.97 -17.03 -2.80
C TYR A 77 2.50 -17.18 -1.35
N GLN A 78 3.46 -17.37 -0.44
CA GLN A 78 3.24 -17.34 1.00
C GLN A 78 4.14 -16.27 1.62
N GLY A 79 3.59 -15.44 2.51
CA GLY A 79 4.34 -14.34 3.13
C GLY A 79 4.82 -13.29 2.13
N PHE A 80 5.87 -12.58 2.49
CA PHE A 80 6.37 -11.43 1.75
C PHE A 80 7.46 -11.82 0.74
N ASN A 81 7.05 -12.12 -0.51
CA ASN A 81 7.94 -12.66 -1.53
C ASN A 81 8.06 -11.75 -2.76
N ARG A 82 9.28 -11.72 -3.34
CA ARG A 82 9.53 -11.06 -4.62
C ARG A 82 9.12 -11.97 -5.77
N ILE A 83 8.36 -11.43 -6.73
CA ILE A 83 8.15 -12.09 -8.03
C ILE A 83 9.46 -11.97 -8.84
N GLY A 84 10.19 -13.07 -8.92
CA GLY A 84 11.49 -13.16 -9.59
C GLY A 84 11.55 -14.27 -10.65
N GLY A 85 12.74 -14.46 -11.22
CA GLY A 85 13.04 -15.55 -12.14
C GLY A 85 12.08 -15.65 -13.32
N LYS A 86 11.65 -16.89 -13.62
CA LYS A 86 10.75 -17.21 -14.75
C LYS A 86 9.43 -16.43 -14.72
N ASN A 87 8.87 -16.16 -13.53
CA ASN A 87 7.60 -15.47 -13.42
C ASN A 87 7.74 -14.00 -13.80
N ARG A 88 8.83 -13.36 -13.35
CA ARG A 88 9.15 -11.99 -13.78
C ARG A 88 9.41 -11.95 -15.28
N GLN A 89 10.14 -12.92 -15.83
CA GLN A 89 10.43 -12.95 -17.26
C GLN A 89 9.14 -13.08 -18.08
N ALA A 90 8.23 -13.99 -17.72
CA ALA A 90 6.92 -14.13 -18.37
C ALA A 90 6.10 -12.82 -18.35
N ILE A 91 6.15 -12.06 -17.25
CA ILE A 91 5.52 -10.74 -17.16
C ILE A 91 6.14 -9.76 -18.18
N LEU A 92 7.48 -9.71 -18.25
CA LEU A 92 8.17 -8.83 -19.19
C LEU A 92 7.93 -9.22 -20.65
N ASP A 93 7.91 -10.52 -20.95
CA ASP A 93 7.68 -11.01 -22.31
C ASP A 93 6.25 -10.72 -22.77
N SER A 94 5.27 -10.82 -21.88
CA SER A 94 3.84 -10.64 -22.20
C SER A 94 3.41 -9.17 -22.23
N HIS A 95 4.00 -8.31 -21.38
CA HIS A 95 3.54 -6.93 -21.18
C HIS A 95 4.62 -5.87 -21.43
N GLY A 96 5.86 -6.26 -21.71
CA GLY A 96 7.00 -5.34 -21.92
C GLY A 96 7.61 -4.79 -20.64
N SER A 97 6.81 -4.50 -19.62
CA SER A 97 7.30 -4.02 -18.33
C SER A 97 6.41 -4.42 -17.14
N VAL A 98 6.97 -4.37 -15.93
CA VAL A 98 6.20 -4.58 -14.68
C VAL A 98 5.11 -3.50 -14.51
N GLN A 99 5.37 -2.27 -14.95
CA GLN A 99 4.38 -1.19 -14.90
C GLN A 99 3.20 -1.49 -15.83
N ASP A 100 3.47 -1.93 -17.05
CA ASP A 100 2.41 -2.20 -18.03
C ASP A 100 1.59 -3.42 -17.62
N PHE A 101 2.22 -4.41 -16.96
CA PHE A 101 1.50 -5.48 -16.29
C PHE A 101 0.59 -4.98 -15.15
N ALA A 102 1.10 -4.09 -14.28
CA ALA A 102 0.29 -3.51 -13.21
C ALA A 102 -0.88 -2.66 -13.77
N ASN A 103 -0.66 -1.92 -14.86
CA ASN A 103 -1.70 -1.18 -15.57
C ASN A 103 -2.76 -2.13 -16.16
N TRP A 104 -2.32 -3.21 -16.80
CA TRP A 104 -3.21 -4.23 -17.36
C TRP A 104 -4.08 -4.89 -16.28
N LEU A 105 -3.51 -5.23 -15.13
CA LEU A 105 -4.26 -5.80 -14.00
C LEU A 105 -5.41 -4.91 -13.52
N ILE A 106 -5.27 -3.59 -13.63
CA ILE A 106 -6.30 -2.63 -13.22
C ILE A 106 -7.15 -2.10 -14.40
N GLY A 107 -6.94 -2.62 -15.61
CA GLY A 107 -7.66 -2.20 -16.82
C GLY A 107 -7.31 -0.79 -17.32
N TYR A 108 -6.11 -0.28 -17.04
CA TYR A 108 -5.65 1.03 -17.50
C TYR A 108 -4.92 0.94 -18.84
N GLU A 109 -5.46 1.60 -19.88
CA GLU A 109 -4.93 1.57 -21.26
C GLU A 109 -4.00 2.75 -21.59
N GLY A 110 -3.84 3.70 -20.66
CA GLY A 110 -2.99 4.87 -20.88
C GLY A 110 -1.50 4.56 -20.79
N ARG A 111 -0.67 5.52 -21.20
CA ARG A 111 0.79 5.42 -21.06
C ARG A 111 1.24 5.80 -19.64
N GLY A 112 2.35 5.21 -19.21
CA GLY A 112 3.00 5.55 -17.95
C GLY A 112 2.28 5.00 -16.72
N VAL A 113 2.59 5.56 -15.55
CA VAL A 113 1.97 5.17 -14.27
C VAL A 113 0.50 5.61 -14.24
N ALA A 114 -0.40 4.66 -14.02
CA ALA A 114 -1.83 4.93 -13.85
C ALA A 114 -2.10 5.94 -12.71
N PRO A 115 -3.13 6.80 -12.82
CA PRO A 115 -3.46 7.80 -11.81
C PRO A 115 -3.61 7.25 -10.39
N ASP A 116 -4.16 6.04 -10.23
CA ASP A 116 -4.32 5.39 -8.93
C ASP A 116 -3.00 5.05 -8.22
N PHE A 117 -1.92 4.93 -8.98
CA PHE A 117 -0.58 4.69 -8.46
C PHE A 117 0.24 5.98 -8.30
N ARG A 118 -0.33 7.14 -8.64
CA ARG A 118 0.32 8.44 -8.44
C ARG A 118 0.13 8.91 -7.00
N ILE A 119 1.15 9.55 -6.46
CA ILE A 119 1.05 10.23 -5.18
C ILE A 119 0.15 11.45 -5.39
N ALA A 120 -0.90 11.58 -4.59
CA ALA A 120 -1.77 12.74 -4.60
C ALA A 120 -1.03 13.96 -4.03
N GLY A 121 -0.24 14.63 -4.88
CA GLY A 121 0.47 15.87 -4.53
C GLY A 121 1.41 15.75 -3.32
N PRO A 122 2.04 16.86 -2.89
CA PRO A 122 2.67 16.91 -1.58
C PRO A 122 1.62 16.61 -0.51
N THR A 123 1.99 15.82 0.51
CA THR A 123 1.18 15.69 1.72
C THR A 123 0.84 17.10 2.21
N PRO A 124 -0.45 17.43 2.41
CA PRO A 124 -0.81 18.72 2.97
C PRO A 124 0.01 18.94 4.23
N LYS A 125 0.78 20.03 4.30
CA LYS A 125 1.42 20.41 5.56
C LYS A 125 0.29 20.53 6.58
N ALA A 126 0.49 19.90 7.74
CA ALA A 126 -0.42 20.05 8.86
C ALA A 126 -0.38 21.53 9.27
N THR A 127 -1.35 22.31 8.79
CA THR A 127 -1.43 23.76 9.02
C THR A 127 -1.62 24.12 10.48
N ASP A 128 -1.97 23.14 11.32
CA ASP A 128 -2.09 23.26 12.77
C ASP A 128 -0.76 23.06 13.53
N LEU A 129 0.34 22.73 12.84
CA LEU A 129 1.66 22.59 13.44
C LEU A 129 2.58 23.71 12.95
N GLU A 130 2.88 24.66 13.83
CA GLU A 130 3.97 25.63 13.60
C GLU A 130 5.30 24.88 13.51
N GLU A 131 6.09 25.13 12.45
CA GLU A 131 7.45 24.62 12.34
C GLU A 131 8.31 25.29 13.42
N PRO A 132 8.88 24.55 14.38
CA PRO A 132 9.67 25.17 15.44
C PRO A 132 11.01 25.67 14.89
N ASP A 133 11.41 26.88 15.28
CA ASP A 133 12.66 27.53 14.88
C ASP A 133 13.93 26.75 15.28
N GLU A 134 13.82 25.80 16.21
CA GLU A 134 14.92 24.97 16.69
C GLU A 134 14.48 23.51 16.90
N PRO A 135 15.37 22.51 16.69
CA PRO A 135 15.11 21.10 16.96
C PRO A 135 15.06 20.81 18.47
N LYS A 136 14.10 21.41 19.19
CA LYS A 136 13.82 21.14 20.60
C LYS A 136 12.69 20.11 20.69
N ARG A 137 12.97 18.99 21.39
CA ARG A 137 11.98 17.94 21.65
C ARG A 137 10.89 18.49 22.59
N LYS A 138 9.81 19.03 22.02
CA LYS A 138 8.65 19.50 22.77
C LYS A 138 7.66 18.34 22.94
N LYS A 139 7.38 17.93 24.18
CA LYS A 139 6.27 17.01 24.47
C LYS A 139 4.99 17.72 24.06
N THR A 140 4.38 17.26 22.97
CA THR A 140 3.15 17.85 22.45
C THR A 140 2.04 16.82 22.65
N GLU A 141 1.13 17.11 23.57
CA GLU A 141 -0.08 16.30 23.78
C GLU A 141 -1.14 16.79 22.80
N VAL A 142 -1.20 16.15 21.63
CA VAL A 142 -2.23 16.45 20.64
C VAL A 142 -3.42 15.52 20.90
N TYR A 143 -4.49 16.08 21.46
CA TYR A 143 -5.79 15.42 21.46
C TYR A 143 -6.33 15.47 20.03
N ARG A 144 -6.03 14.45 19.21
CA ARG A 144 -6.69 14.30 17.91
C ARG A 144 -8.15 13.92 18.14
N ILE A 145 -8.99 14.93 18.34
CA ILE A 145 -10.39 14.81 17.97
C ILE A 145 -10.37 14.80 16.44
N LEU A 146 -10.49 13.62 15.84
CA LEU A 146 -10.90 13.50 14.45
C LEU A 146 -12.28 14.14 14.35
N ARG A 147 -12.32 15.46 14.13
CA ARG A 147 -13.54 16.15 13.75
C ARG A 147 -13.80 15.79 12.31
N ASP A 148 -14.42 14.64 12.11
CA ASP A 148 -15.13 14.38 10.87
C ASP A 148 -16.29 15.38 10.81
N THR A 149 -16.01 16.56 10.24
CA THR A 149 -16.95 17.68 10.13
C THR A 149 -18.18 17.31 9.32
N LEU A 150 -18.07 16.33 8.40
CA LEU A 150 -19.19 15.83 7.64
C LEU A 150 -20.08 14.93 8.50
N LEU A 151 -19.49 13.99 9.24
CA LEU A 151 -20.22 13.16 10.20
C LEU A 151 -20.88 14.00 11.30
N ALA A 152 -20.17 14.98 11.83
CA ALA A 152 -20.69 15.88 12.86
C ALA A 152 -21.85 16.75 12.35
N ARG A 153 -21.79 17.24 11.09
CA ARG A 153 -22.93 17.92 10.46
C ARG A 153 -24.11 16.98 10.27
N LYS A 154 -23.87 15.77 9.76
CA LYS A 154 -24.91 14.76 9.54
C LYS A 154 -25.61 14.35 10.82
N LEU A 155 -24.86 14.18 11.92
CA LEU A 155 -25.41 13.91 13.24
C LEU A 155 -26.23 15.09 13.77
N LYS A 156 -25.75 16.33 13.62
CA LYS A 156 -26.49 17.52 14.03
C LYS A 156 -27.79 17.68 13.26
N GLU A 157 -27.79 17.43 11.95
CA GLU A 157 -29.00 17.42 11.14
C GLU A 157 -29.98 16.33 11.59
N LEU A 158 -29.50 15.11 11.84
CA LEU A 158 -30.30 13.99 12.39
C LEU A 158 -30.98 14.33 13.73
N HIS A 159 -30.29 15.09 14.59
CA HIS A 159 -30.81 15.49 15.90
C HIS A 159 -31.46 16.89 15.91
N GLY A 160 -31.76 17.46 14.74
CA GLY A 160 -32.46 18.74 14.62
C GLY A 160 -31.71 19.92 15.23
N ASN A 161 -30.38 19.87 15.21
CA ASN A 161 -29.48 20.85 15.81
C ASN A 161 -29.71 21.10 17.31
N ARG A 162 -30.30 20.16 18.03
CA ARG A 162 -30.41 20.20 19.50
C ARG A 162 -29.15 19.55 20.09
N CYS A 163 -28.45 20.30 20.94
CA CYS A 163 -27.33 19.79 21.75
C CYS A 163 -27.85 19.00 22.95
#